data_AF-A0A8W8IT25-F1
#
_entry.id   AF-A0A8W8IT25-F1
#
_cell.length_a   1.000
_cell.length_b   1.000
_cell.length_c   1.000
_cell.angle_alpha   90.00
_cell.angle_beta   90.00
_cell.angle_gamma   90.00
#
_symmetry.space_group_name_H-M   'P 1'
#
loop_
_entity.id
_entity.type
_entity.pdbx_description
1 polymer ?
#
loop_
_entity_poly.entity_id
_entity_poly.type
_entity_poly.pdbx_seq_one_letter_code
_entity_poly.pdbx_strand_id
1 'polypeptide(L)'
;MNGIVVSQNPGICSNISNGEHLECCPNYRIVRSNCEECLPGSRGVDCAEACAPGFYGRLCRERCSCDPCDKVYGCQNVPKDYTHNRSAVMYSVGVSQSQGICSNLSNG
;
A
#
# COMPACT_ATOMS: atom_id res chain seq x y z
N MET A 1 20.74 8.61 -27.97
CA MET A 1 20.67 8.66 -26.50
C MET A 1 19.26 9.13 -26.16
N ASN A 2 18.30 8.22 -26.03
CA ASN A 2 16.90 8.57 -25.82
C ASN A 2 16.70 8.84 -24.32
N GLY A 3 16.78 10.12 -23.95
CA GLY A 3 16.51 10.58 -22.60
C GLY A 3 15.04 10.37 -22.27
N ILE A 4 14.76 9.47 -21.34
CA ILE A 4 13.46 9.37 -20.69
C ILE A 4 13.26 10.71 -19.99
N VAL A 5 12.41 11.56 -20.57
CA VAL A 5 11.94 12.80 -19.96
C VAL A 5 11.11 12.40 -18.75
N VAL A 6 11.75 12.40 -17.57
CA VAL A 6 11.05 12.29 -16.29
C VAL A 6 10.16 13.52 -16.19
N SER A 7 8.89 13.35 -16.55
CA SER A 7 7.85 14.35 -16.32
C SER A 7 7.89 14.74 -14.84
N GLN A 8 7.62 15.99 -14.51
CA GLN A 8 7.75 16.56 -13.17
C GLN A 8 6.84 15.92 -12.08
N ASN A 9 6.16 14.80 -12.39
CA ASN A 9 5.40 13.96 -11.47
C ASN A 9 6.16 12.65 -11.18
N PRO A 10 6.34 12.27 -9.90
CA PRO A 10 6.97 11.01 -9.54
C PRO A 10 6.19 9.82 -10.10
N GLY A 11 6.87 8.92 -10.81
CA GLY A 11 6.31 7.63 -11.24
C GLY A 11 5.62 7.60 -12.61
N ILE A 12 5.66 8.66 -13.42
CA ILE A 12 5.18 8.62 -14.82
C ILE A 12 6.35 8.26 -15.75
N CYS A 13 6.18 7.19 -16.55
CA CYS A 13 7.22 6.67 -17.44
C CYS A 13 7.01 7.02 -18.91
N SER A 14 5.76 7.27 -19.33
CA SER A 14 5.44 7.77 -20.67
C SER A 14 4.58 9.03 -20.54
N ASN A 15 5.17 10.19 -20.79
CA ASN A 15 4.46 11.48 -20.81
C ASN A 15 3.66 11.58 -22.12
N ILE A 16 2.39 11.98 -22.03
CA ILE A 16 1.44 12.09 -23.15
C ILE A 16 1.83 13.28 -24.03
N SER A 17 2.87 13.13 -24.83
CA SER A 17 3.14 14.03 -25.96
C SER A 17 2.28 13.68 -27.18
N ASN A 18 1.76 12.44 -27.26
CA ASN A 18 1.18 11.88 -28.49
C ASN A 18 -0.18 11.15 -28.33
N GLY A 19 -0.92 11.36 -27.24
CA GLY A 19 -2.32 10.93 -27.15
C GLY A 19 -2.59 9.43 -26.96
N GLU A 20 -1.65 8.66 -26.43
CA GLU A 20 -1.91 7.32 -25.91
C GLU A 20 -1.63 7.24 -24.40
N HIS A 21 -2.51 6.49 -23.72
CA HIS A 21 -2.63 6.14 -22.31
C HIS A 21 -1.51 6.58 -21.33
N LEU A 22 -1.91 7.17 -20.19
CA LEU A 22 -1.01 7.44 -19.06
C LEU A 22 -0.33 6.14 -18.60
N GLU A 23 1.00 6.07 -18.67
CA GLU A 23 1.76 4.90 -18.23
C GLU A 23 2.58 5.20 -16.97
N CYS A 24 2.32 4.42 -15.92
CA CYS A 24 3.08 4.48 -14.68
C CYS A 24 4.29 3.56 -14.71
N CYS A 25 5.37 4.01 -14.08
CA CYS A 25 6.56 3.20 -13.90
C CYS A 25 6.28 1.97 -13.02
N PRO A 26 7.11 0.92 -13.10
CA PRO A 26 7.05 -0.18 -12.15
C PRO A 26 7.10 0.32 -10.71
N ASN A 27 6.34 -0.33 -9.82
CA ASN A 27 6.08 0.08 -8.43
C ASN A 27 5.14 1.26 -8.25
N TYR A 28 4.49 1.70 -9.33
CA TYR A 28 3.42 2.67 -9.30
C TYR A 28 2.18 2.08 -9.99
N ARG A 29 1.01 2.61 -9.65
CA ARG A 29 -0.28 2.28 -10.27
C ARG A 29 -1.02 3.54 -10.67
N ILE A 30 -1.90 3.42 -11.65
CA ILE A 30 -2.78 4.53 -12.06
C ILE A 30 -3.89 4.70 -11.01
N VAL A 31 -3.95 5.88 -10.39
CA VAL A 31 -5.05 6.30 -9.51
C VAL A 31 -5.67 7.54 -10.11
N ARG A 32 -6.89 7.40 -10.63
CA ARG A 32 -7.62 8.40 -11.44
C ARG A 32 -6.84 8.80 -12.70
N SER A 33 -5.87 9.70 -12.57
CA SER A 33 -5.02 10.21 -13.67
C SER A 33 -3.63 10.59 -13.16
N ASN A 34 -3.20 10.00 -12.05
CA ASN A 34 -1.88 10.18 -11.48
C ASN A 34 -1.24 8.82 -11.19
N CYS A 35 0.09 8.78 -11.15
CA CYS A 35 0.82 7.60 -10.70
C CYS A 35 1.06 7.70 -9.20
N GLU A 36 0.54 6.73 -8.46
CA GLU A 36 0.80 6.59 -7.03
C GLU A 36 1.65 5.36 -6.79
N GLU A 37 2.60 5.49 -5.87
CA GLU A 37 3.45 4.36 -5.50
C GLU A 37 2.64 3.27 -4.80
N CYS A 38 3.05 2.02 -4.98
CA CYS A 38 2.44 0.88 -4.32
C CYS A 38 2.41 0.99 -2.80
N LEU A 39 1.29 0.53 -2.24
CA LEU A 39 1.12 0.45 -0.80
C LEU A 39 2.10 -0.57 -0.20
N PRO A 40 2.52 -0.38 1.07
CA PRO A 40 3.35 -1.34 1.76
C PRO A 40 2.76 -2.76 1.69
N GLY A 41 3.61 -3.76 1.45
CA GLY A 41 3.19 -5.14 1.22
C GLY A 41 2.94 -5.52 -0.24
N SER A 42 3.12 -4.57 -1.17
CA SER A 42 2.98 -4.79 -2.62
C SER A 42 4.06 -4.06 -3.43
N ARG A 43 4.31 -4.54 -4.65
CA ARG A 43 5.27 -3.99 -5.63
C ARG A 43 4.90 -4.42 -7.05
N GLY A 44 5.73 -4.05 -8.03
CA GLY A 44 5.56 -4.47 -9.44
C GLY A 44 4.67 -3.53 -10.25
N VAL A 45 4.33 -3.94 -11.48
CA VAL A 45 3.41 -3.20 -12.36
C VAL A 45 2.02 -3.22 -11.74
N ASP A 46 1.38 -2.05 -11.63
CA ASP A 46 0.06 -1.86 -11.01
C ASP A 46 -0.06 -2.43 -9.58
N CYS A 47 1.08 -2.60 -8.89
CA CYS A 47 1.13 -3.15 -7.54
C CYS A 47 0.56 -4.57 -7.42
N ALA A 48 0.60 -5.35 -8.51
CA ALA A 48 0.01 -6.69 -8.57
C ALA A 48 0.81 -7.74 -7.77
N GLU A 49 2.08 -7.49 -7.46
CA GLU A 49 2.93 -8.44 -6.76
C GLU A 49 2.90 -8.18 -5.25
N ALA A 50 2.47 -9.16 -4.46
CA ALA A 50 2.66 -9.13 -3.01
C ALA A 50 4.14 -9.32 -2.64
N CYS A 51 4.54 -8.88 -1.45
CA CYS A 51 5.89 -9.16 -0.96
C CYS A 51 6.16 -10.66 -0.87
N ALA A 52 7.37 -11.05 -1.29
CA ALA A 52 7.86 -12.40 -1.13
C ALA A 52 8.00 -12.73 0.38
N PRO A 53 7.89 -14.02 0.77
CA PRO A 53 8.11 -14.43 2.15
C PRO A 53 9.44 -13.90 2.70
N GLY A 54 9.40 -13.35 3.92
CA GLY A 54 10.56 -12.74 4.56
C GLY A 54 10.85 -11.30 4.16
N PHE A 55 10.04 -10.68 3.30
CA PHE A 55 10.12 -9.26 2.96
C PHE A 55 8.81 -8.52 3.30
N TYR A 56 8.93 -7.25 3.65
CA TYR A 56 7.78 -6.43 4.03
C TYR A 56 7.95 -4.96 3.67
N GLY A 57 6.90 -4.19 3.93
CA GLY A 57 6.88 -2.74 3.89
C GLY A 57 6.94 -2.14 2.48
N ARG A 58 7.56 -0.97 2.32
CA ARG A 58 7.45 -0.14 1.10
C ARG A 58 8.24 -0.80 -0.03
N LEU A 59 7.54 -1.19 -1.09
CA LEU A 59 8.11 -1.92 -2.24
C LEU A 59 8.88 -3.19 -1.84
N CYS A 60 8.53 -3.78 -0.69
CA CYS A 60 9.18 -4.98 -0.16
C CYS A 60 10.70 -4.84 0.05
N ARG A 61 11.17 -3.64 0.39
CA ARG A 61 12.60 -3.36 0.58
C ARG A 61 13.10 -3.80 1.96
N GLU A 62 12.20 -4.00 2.91
CA GLU A 62 12.55 -4.42 4.25
C GLU A 62 12.57 -5.95 4.37
N ARG A 63 13.54 -6.49 5.13
CA ARG A 63 13.68 -7.92 5.40
C ARG A 63 13.25 -8.23 6.84
N CYS A 64 12.45 -9.27 7.01
CA CYS A 64 12.05 -9.78 8.32
C CYS A 64 13.19 -10.54 9.01
N SER A 65 13.20 -10.46 10.34
CA SER A 65 14.06 -11.26 11.23
C SER A 65 13.27 -12.26 12.07
N CYS A 66 12.00 -12.49 11.72
CA CYS A 66 11.05 -13.34 12.41
C CYS A 66 10.27 -14.19 11.42
N ASP A 67 9.65 -15.24 11.94
CA ASP A 67 8.64 -16.04 11.25
C ASP A 67 7.54 -16.36 12.28
N PRO A 68 6.25 -16.01 12.02
CA PRO A 68 5.70 -15.47 10.77
C PRO A 68 6.03 -13.98 10.54
N CYS A 69 6.19 -13.62 9.27
CA CYS A 69 6.46 -12.26 8.79
C CYS A 69 5.22 -11.67 8.08
N ASP A 70 4.72 -10.55 8.57
CA ASP A 70 3.64 -9.82 7.90
C ASP A 70 4.19 -8.97 6.75
N LYS A 71 3.58 -9.05 5.57
CA LYS A 71 4.06 -8.32 4.38
C LYS A 71 3.97 -6.79 4.50
N VAL A 72 3.11 -6.26 5.36
CA VAL A 72 2.94 -4.82 5.56
C VAL A 72 3.78 -4.35 6.74
N TYR A 73 3.64 -5.03 7.87
CA TYR A 73 4.19 -4.59 9.16
C TYR A 73 5.49 -5.31 9.56
N GLY A 74 5.88 -6.36 8.85
CA GLY A 74 7.04 -7.17 9.16
C GLY A 74 6.86 -7.97 10.43
N CYS A 75 7.79 -7.81 11.36
CA CYS A 75 7.77 -8.49 12.65
C CYS A 75 6.87 -7.73 13.63
N GLN A 76 5.68 -8.27 13.89
CA GLN A 76 4.81 -7.75 14.93
C GLN A 76 5.34 -8.25 16.29
N ASN A 77 5.88 -7.33 17.09
CA ASN A 77 6.25 -7.59 18.49
C ASN A 77 4.99 -7.65 19.37
N VAL A 78 4.04 -8.51 19.03
CA VAL A 78 2.92 -8.83 19.91
C VAL A 78 3.39 -9.90 20.89
N PRO A 79 3.25 -9.68 22.21
CA PRO A 79 3.38 -10.74 23.19
C PRO A 79 2.46 -11.90 22.79
N LYS A 80 2.96 -13.15 22.84
CA LYS A 80 2.24 -14.36 22.40
C LYS A 80 0.90 -14.61 23.12
N ASP A 81 0.57 -13.80 24.13
CA ASP A 81 -0.74 -13.77 24.82
C ASP A 81 -1.84 -12.99 24.09
N TYR A 82 -1.52 -12.18 23.08
CA TYR A 82 -2.52 -11.61 22.18
C TYR A 82 -2.90 -12.64 21.12
N THR A 83 -3.79 -13.56 21.53
CA THR A 83 -4.46 -14.49 20.62
C THR A 83 -5.07 -13.72 19.44
N HIS A 84 -4.68 -14.10 18.22
CA HIS A 84 -5.22 -13.60 16.96
C HIS A 84 -6.66 -14.10 16.80
N ASN A 85 -7.59 -13.57 17.60
CA ASN A 85 -8.99 -13.64 17.25
C ASN A 85 -9.18 -12.68 16.08
N ARG A 86 -9.56 -13.19 14.90
CA ARG A 86 -9.84 -12.39 13.68
C ARG A 86 -11.07 -11.49 13.80
N SER A 87 -11.42 -11.11 15.03
CA SER A 87 -12.57 -10.32 15.40
C SER A 87 -12.21 -9.54 16.67
N ALA A 88 -12.08 -8.21 16.50
CA ALA A 88 -12.04 -7.18 17.53
C ALA A 88 -10.83 -7.16 18.51
N VAL A 89 -9.85 -6.29 18.25
CA VAL A 89 -9.18 -5.54 19.34
C VAL A 89 -8.97 -4.08 18.93
N MET A 90 -9.66 -3.23 19.69
CA MET A 90 -9.56 -1.77 19.70
C MET A 90 -8.18 -1.37 20.23
N TYR A 91 -7.37 -0.66 19.44
CA TYR A 91 -6.33 0.18 20.04
C TYR A 91 -6.93 1.57 20.23
N SER A 92 -7.27 1.85 21.49
CA SER A 92 -7.39 3.21 22.02
C SER A 92 -6.02 3.89 21.94
N VAL A 93 -5.62 4.30 20.74
CA VAL A 93 -4.72 5.42 20.53
C VAL A 93 -5.57 6.46 19.82
N GLY A 94 -5.84 7.57 20.51
CA GLY A 94 -6.72 8.63 20.01
C GLY A 94 -6.23 9.14 18.67
N VAL A 95 -6.84 8.66 17.59
CA VAL A 95 -6.77 9.26 16.27
C VAL A 95 -8.20 9.62 15.92
N SER A 96 -8.49 10.90 16.07
CA SER A 96 -9.75 11.54 15.70
C SER A 96 -10.04 11.31 14.22
N GLN A 97 -10.74 10.24 13.87
CA GLN A 97 -11.31 10.08 12.54
C GLN A 97 -12.73 10.64 12.56
N SER A 98 -12.84 11.89 12.10
CA SER A 98 -14.08 12.54 11.76
C SER A 98 -14.84 11.73 10.71
N GLN A 99 -15.86 11.01 11.18
CA GLN A 99 -17.15 10.72 10.55
C GLN A 99 -17.19 10.51 9.03
N GLY A 100 -17.16 9.24 8.62
CA GLY A 100 -17.90 8.76 7.45
C GLY A 100 -19.21 8.14 7.94
N ILE A 101 -20.33 8.83 7.72
CA ILE A 101 -21.67 8.45 8.16
C ILE A 101 -22.18 7.25 7.35
N CYS A 102 -22.59 6.17 8.03
CA CYS A 102 -23.53 5.20 7.49
C CYS A 102 -24.80 5.21 8.35
N SER A 103 -25.85 5.78 7.78
CA SER A 103 -27.20 5.88 8.31
C SER A 103 -27.94 4.52 8.33
N ASN A 104 -28.98 4.45 9.18
CA ASN A 104 -30.01 3.40 9.37
C ASN A 104 -29.65 2.22 10.30
N LEU A 105 -30.29 2.12 11.48
CA LEU A 105 -31.63 1.55 11.63
C LEU A 105 -32.19 1.81 13.05
N SER A 106 -33.48 2.14 13.07
CA SER A 106 -34.39 2.30 14.20
C SER A 106 -34.51 1.08 15.13
N ASN A 107 -34.52 1.30 16.45
CA ASN A 107 -35.46 0.69 17.41
C ASN A 107 -35.23 1.25 18.84
N GLY A 108 -36.31 1.69 19.49
CA GLY A 108 -36.35 2.16 20.88
C GLY A 108 -37.39 3.24 21.08
#